data_AF-A0A352AD05-F1
#
_entry.id   AF-A0A352AD05-F1
#
_cell.length_a   1.000
_cell.length_b   1.000
_cell.length_c   1.000
_cell.angle_alpha   90.00
_cell.angle_beta   90.00
_cell.angle_gamma   90.00
#
_symmetry.space_group_name_H-M   'P 1'
#
loop_
_entity.id
_entity.type
_entity.pdbx_description
1 polymer ?
#
loop_
_entity_poly.entity_id
_entity_poly.type
_entity_poly.pdbx_seq_one_letter_code
_entity_poly.pdbx_strand_id
1 'polypeptide(L)'
;MDEVVKKVAALGLPGVILVITMAATGLTGAAAITAALAFLGGPAGMLGGIAVLGLTGLITDSLAKLGLEDFLTAVYCERRQSEPHGKLLNEIDSLSLFDGDIKERLKATVTDGCGCATVVNSQVTDVTQEAIAILDSVPGIQKAHHRDFKSSNPIMRLRDGTAIRTWKNPVGVDHVFLADRNDRMVYGGYVGWIYSEGLKAAIARIRRDFT
;
A
#
# COMPACT_ATOMS: atom_id res chain seq x y z
N MET A 1 -9.44 -5.68 -8.66
CA MET A 1 -9.66 -5.64 -7.20
C MET A 1 -10.57 -6.78 -6.84
N ASP A 2 -10.19 -7.53 -5.80
CA ASP A 2 -10.96 -8.67 -5.31
C ASP A 2 -12.39 -8.30 -4.94
N GLU A 3 -13.33 -9.13 -5.36
CA GLU A 3 -14.76 -8.97 -5.07
C GLU A 3 -15.03 -8.94 -3.55
N VAL A 4 -14.20 -9.65 -2.78
CA VAL A 4 -14.24 -9.68 -1.31
C VAL A 4 -13.92 -8.30 -0.73
N VAL A 5 -12.88 -7.64 -1.24
CA VAL A 5 -12.45 -6.30 -0.81
C VAL A 5 -13.56 -5.30 -1.07
N LYS A 6 -14.22 -5.36 -2.23
CA LYS A 6 -15.36 -4.48 -2.55
C LYS A 6 -16.54 -4.67 -1.61
N LYS A 7 -16.88 -5.93 -1.30
CA LYS A 7 -17.98 -6.25 -0.38
C LYS A 7 -17.69 -5.80 1.05
N VAL A 8 -16.46 -5.96 1.51
CA VAL A 8 -16.03 -5.49 2.83
C VAL A 8 -15.96 -3.96 2.88
N ALA A 9 -15.47 -3.32 1.82
CA ALA A 9 -15.46 -1.86 1.71
C ALA A 9 -16.87 -1.27 1.70
N ALA A 10 -17.82 -1.92 1.03
CA ALA A 10 -19.22 -1.53 1.02
C ALA A 10 -19.89 -1.62 2.40
N LEU A 11 -19.37 -2.46 3.31
CA LEU A 11 -19.82 -2.54 4.70
C LEU A 11 -19.27 -1.40 5.59
N GLY A 12 -18.26 -0.66 5.12
CA GLY A 12 -17.66 0.45 5.84
C GLY A 12 -16.88 0.03 7.10
N LEU A 13 -16.91 0.87 8.13
CA LEU A 13 -16.27 0.62 9.43
C LEU A 13 -16.67 -0.74 10.05
N PRO A 14 -17.95 -1.16 10.03
CA PRO A 14 -18.36 -2.52 10.39
C PRO A 14 -17.55 -3.65 9.75
N GLY A 15 -17.27 -3.56 8.45
CA GLY A 15 -16.51 -4.56 7.71
C GLY A 15 -15.04 -4.60 8.14
N VAL A 16 -14.46 -3.43 8.41
CA VAL A 16 -13.09 -3.31 8.93
C VAL A 16 -12.96 -3.94 10.32
N ILE A 17 -13.88 -3.63 11.24
CA ILE A 17 -13.88 -4.20 12.60
C ILE A 17 -13.98 -5.73 12.54
N LEU A 18 -14.84 -6.26 11.67
CA LEU A 18 -14.96 -7.70 11.47
C LEU A 18 -13.61 -8.34 11.10
N VAL A 19 -12.92 -7.81 10.09
CA VAL A 19 -11.61 -8.33 9.64
C VAL A 19 -10.58 -8.30 10.76
N ILE A 20 -10.55 -7.20 11.53
CA ILE A 20 -9.62 -7.03 12.66
C ILE A 20 -9.88 -8.06 13.75
N THR A 21 -11.14 -8.20 14.16
CA THR A 21 -11.52 -9.17 15.19
C THR A 21 -11.17 -10.60 14.75
N MET A 22 -11.37 -10.96 13.48
CA MET A 22 -10.96 -12.26 12.95
C MET A 22 -9.45 -12.47 13.03
N ALA A 23 -8.66 -11.47 12.64
CA ALA A 23 -7.21 -11.58 12.66
C ALA A 23 -6.63 -11.61 14.08
N ALA A 24 -7.20 -10.83 15.00
CA ALA A 24 -6.77 -10.78 16.40
C ALA A 24 -7.16 -12.04 17.18
N THR A 25 -8.34 -12.62 16.90
CA THR A 25 -8.81 -13.80 17.64
C THR A 25 -8.26 -15.12 17.08
N GLY A 26 -7.74 -15.12 15.85
CA GLY A 26 -7.24 -16.34 15.19
C GLY A 26 -8.28 -17.46 15.06
N LEU A 27 -9.56 -17.16 15.37
CA LEU A 27 -10.61 -18.13 15.57
C LEU A 27 -11.53 -18.13 14.35
N THR A 28 -11.37 -19.15 13.51
CA THR A 28 -12.35 -19.54 12.50
C THR A 28 -13.56 -20.17 13.20
N GLY A 29 -14.56 -19.37 13.61
CA GLY A 29 -15.71 -19.93 14.29
C GLY A 29 -16.85 -18.98 14.63
N ALA A 30 -18.00 -19.60 14.97
CA ALA A 30 -19.27 -18.94 15.26
C ALA A 30 -19.20 -17.88 16.38
N ALA A 31 -18.22 -17.96 17.29
CA ALA A 31 -18.06 -17.05 18.44
C ALA A 31 -17.53 -15.64 18.06
N ALA A 32 -16.60 -15.55 17.10
CA ALA A 32 -16.12 -14.25 16.60
C ALA A 32 -17.21 -13.55 15.78
N ILE A 33 -17.97 -14.35 15.03
CA ILE A 33 -19.11 -13.91 14.24
C ILE A 33 -20.23 -13.40 15.15
N THR A 34 -20.57 -14.10 16.25
CA THR A 34 -21.56 -13.61 17.21
C THR A 34 -21.11 -12.36 17.96
N ALA A 35 -19.82 -12.20 18.30
CA ALA A 35 -19.33 -10.98 18.94
C ALA A 35 -19.39 -9.77 17.98
N ALA A 36 -18.97 -9.95 16.73
CA ALA A 36 -19.05 -8.91 15.69
C ALA A 36 -20.50 -8.57 15.33
N LEU A 37 -21.38 -9.58 15.22
CA LEU A 37 -22.83 -9.40 15.00
C LEU A 37 -23.54 -8.80 16.21
N ALA A 38 -23.13 -9.10 17.44
CA ALA A 38 -23.71 -8.47 18.64
C ALA A 38 -23.32 -7.00 18.76
N PHE A 39 -22.10 -6.64 18.36
CA PHE A 39 -21.67 -5.25 18.24
C PHE A 39 -22.37 -4.49 17.09
N LEU A 40 -22.80 -5.20 16.03
CA LEU A 40 -23.41 -4.63 14.83
C LEU A 40 -24.94 -4.83 14.73
N GLY A 41 -25.55 -5.53 15.68
CA GLY A 41 -26.87 -6.15 15.50
C GLY A 41 -27.95 -5.60 16.42
N GLY A 42 -28.72 -4.65 15.88
CA GLY A 42 -30.14 -4.52 16.24
C GLY A 42 -30.96 -5.74 15.75
N PRO A 43 -32.30 -5.71 15.84
CA PRO A 43 -33.21 -6.86 15.66
C PRO A 43 -33.22 -7.55 14.27
N ALA A 44 -32.33 -7.19 13.34
CA ALA A 44 -32.12 -7.85 12.04
C ALA A 44 -31.03 -8.96 12.05
N GLY A 45 -30.54 -9.35 13.24
CA GLY A 45 -29.31 -10.15 13.42
C GLY A 45 -29.26 -11.52 12.73
N MET A 46 -30.40 -12.16 12.42
CA MET A 46 -30.39 -13.47 11.78
C MET A 46 -30.04 -13.41 10.27
N LEU A 47 -30.56 -12.41 9.55
CA LEU A 47 -30.25 -12.20 8.12
C LEU A 47 -28.84 -11.59 7.95
N GLY A 48 -28.46 -10.67 8.85
CA GLY A 48 -27.10 -10.16 8.92
C GLY A 48 -26.08 -11.27 9.17
N GLY A 49 -26.43 -12.25 10.02
CA GLY A 49 -25.56 -13.38 10.34
C GLY A 49 -25.21 -14.26 9.14
N ILE A 50 -26.19 -14.55 8.28
CA ILE A 50 -25.97 -15.36 7.07
C ILE A 50 -25.07 -14.62 6.08
N ALA A 51 -25.28 -13.31 5.89
CA ALA A 51 -24.45 -12.49 5.01
C ALA A 51 -23.00 -12.42 5.52
N VAL A 52 -22.82 -12.24 6.83
CA VAL A 52 -21.50 -12.20 7.48
C VAL A 52 -20.79 -13.56 7.37
N LEU A 53 -21.49 -14.67 7.58
CA LEU A 53 -20.94 -16.03 7.43
C LEU A 53 -20.35 -16.27 6.04
N GLY A 54 -21.10 -15.89 4.99
CA GLY A 54 -20.63 -16.02 3.60
C GLY A 54 -19.38 -15.19 3.32
N LEU A 55 -19.27 -14.00 3.91
CA LEU A 55 -18.10 -13.12 3.77
C LEU A 55 -16.91 -13.63 4.58
N THR A 56 -17.10 -14.11 5.81
CA THR A 56 -16.01 -14.58 6.68
C THR A 56 -15.20 -15.71 6.04
N GLY A 57 -15.82 -16.63 5.31
CA GLY A 57 -15.08 -17.68 4.59
C GLY A 57 -14.14 -17.11 3.52
N LEU A 58 -14.61 -16.11 2.77
CA LEU A 58 -13.85 -15.46 1.70
C LEU A 58 -12.76 -14.53 2.24
N ILE A 59 -13.05 -13.83 3.34
CA ILE A 59 -12.09 -12.98 4.05
C ILE A 59 -10.94 -13.84 4.59
N THR A 60 -11.24 -15.01 5.15
CA THR A 60 -10.21 -15.91 5.70
C THR A 60 -9.21 -16.37 4.64
N ASP A 61 -9.70 -16.78 3.47
CA ASP A 61 -8.82 -17.17 2.35
C ASP A 61 -7.96 -15.99 1.86
N SER A 62 -8.54 -14.79 1.82
CA SER A 62 -7.83 -13.57 1.42
C SER A 62 -6.77 -13.15 2.46
N LEU A 63 -7.10 -13.24 3.76
CA LEU A 63 -6.18 -12.97 4.87
C LEU A 63 -5.02 -13.97 4.91
N ALA A 64 -5.29 -15.25 4.61
CA ALA A 64 -4.25 -16.27 4.54
C ALA A 64 -3.27 -16.04 3.36
N LYS A 65 -3.76 -15.47 2.25
CA LYS A 65 -2.96 -15.21 1.05
C LYS A 65 -2.19 -13.89 1.09
N LEU A 66 -2.80 -12.82 1.59
CA LEU A 66 -2.30 -11.45 1.49
C LEU A 66 -1.82 -10.88 2.84
N GLY A 67 -2.17 -11.51 3.96
CA GLY A 67 -1.94 -10.94 5.29
C GLY A 67 -2.95 -9.83 5.64
N LEU A 68 -3.03 -9.50 6.93
CA LEU A 68 -4.01 -8.55 7.47
C LEU A 68 -3.79 -7.12 6.93
N GLU A 69 -2.55 -6.66 6.90
CA GLU A 69 -2.19 -5.29 6.56
C GLU A 69 -2.56 -4.96 5.10
N ASP A 70 -2.25 -5.86 4.18
CA ASP A 70 -2.51 -5.66 2.75
C ASP A 70 -4.00 -5.74 2.43
N PHE A 71 -4.72 -6.64 3.11
CA PHE A 71 -6.17 -6.72 2.99
C PHE A 71 -6.86 -5.44 3.50
N LEU A 72 -6.46 -4.93 4.67
CA LEU A 72 -7.00 -3.68 5.21
C LEU A 72 -6.68 -2.49 4.31
N THR A 73 -5.43 -2.43 3.82
CA THR A 73 -4.99 -1.40 2.88
C THR A 73 -5.87 -1.39 1.63
N ALA A 74 -6.15 -2.55 1.04
CA ALA A 74 -7.02 -2.69 -0.12
C ALA A 74 -8.47 -2.23 0.17
N VAL A 75 -9.01 -2.56 1.35
CA VAL A 75 -10.36 -2.16 1.78
C VAL A 75 -10.47 -0.64 1.94
N TYR A 76 -9.53 -0.01 2.66
CA TYR A 76 -9.51 1.44 2.84
C TYR A 76 -9.29 2.18 1.51
N CYS A 77 -8.57 1.54 0.59
CA CYS A 77 -8.39 2.06 -0.76
C CYS A 77 -9.65 2.09 -1.60
N GLU A 78 -10.47 1.05 -1.51
CA GLU A 78 -11.76 1.03 -2.17
C GLU A 78 -12.72 2.04 -1.51
N ARG A 79 -12.74 2.12 -0.17
CA ARG A 79 -13.59 3.08 0.55
C ARG A 79 -13.28 4.54 0.22
N ARG A 80 -12.02 4.87 -0.08
CA ARG A 80 -11.61 6.21 -0.53
C ARG A 80 -12.32 6.68 -1.80
N GLN A 81 -12.78 5.77 -2.66
CA GLN A 81 -13.51 6.15 -3.88
C GLN A 81 -14.95 6.60 -3.57
N SER A 82 -15.51 6.12 -2.45
CA SER A 82 -16.90 6.35 -2.06
C SER A 82 -17.06 7.30 -0.87
N GLU A 83 -16.01 7.51 -0.07
CA GLU A 83 -16.04 8.29 1.16
C GLU A 83 -14.95 9.39 1.21
N PRO A 84 -15.21 10.54 1.86
CA PRO A 84 -14.25 11.64 1.93
C PRO A 84 -13.09 11.34 2.89
N HIS A 85 -11.88 11.80 2.53
CA HIS A 85 -10.63 11.53 3.26
C HIS A 85 -10.70 11.88 4.75
N GLY A 86 -11.33 13.00 5.12
CA GLY A 86 -11.42 13.43 6.51
C GLY A 86 -12.19 12.45 7.41
N LYS A 87 -13.19 11.74 6.86
CA LYS A 87 -13.97 10.75 7.61
C LYS A 87 -13.15 9.48 7.86
N LEU A 88 -12.46 8.98 6.83
CA LEU A 88 -11.59 7.80 6.90
C LEU A 88 -10.42 8.01 7.89
N LEU A 89 -9.81 9.19 7.89
CA LEU A 89 -8.72 9.52 8.81
C LEU A 89 -9.17 9.54 10.27
N ASN A 90 -10.36 10.09 10.53
CA ASN A 90 -10.94 10.12 11.89
C ASN A 90 -11.30 8.71 12.38
N GLU A 91 -11.82 7.86 11.49
CA GLU A 91 -12.07 6.44 11.78
C GLU A 91 -10.77 5.71 12.15
N ILE A 92 -9.70 5.86 11.35
CA ILE A 92 -8.41 5.21 11.61
C ILE A 92 -7.81 5.66 12.96
N ASP A 93 -7.98 6.95 13.32
CA ASP A 93 -7.51 7.47 14.60
C ASP A 93 -8.26 6.84 15.80
N SER A 94 -9.58 6.66 15.64
CA SER A 94 -10.46 6.07 16.66
C SER A 94 -10.22 4.58 16.92
N LEU A 95 -9.55 3.86 16.01
CA LEU A 95 -9.24 2.43 16.16
C LEU A 95 -8.11 2.24 17.19
N SER A 96 -8.41 2.26 18.48
CA SER A 96 -7.44 2.04 19.57
C SER A 96 -6.79 0.66 19.60
N LEU A 97 -7.26 -0.29 18.78
CA LEU A 97 -6.83 -1.70 18.77
C LEU A 97 -5.54 -1.97 17.97
N PHE A 98 -5.08 -1.04 17.15
CA PHE A 98 -3.85 -1.21 16.35
C PHE A 98 -2.64 -0.50 16.95
N ASP A 99 -1.47 -1.11 16.79
CA ASP A 99 -0.17 -0.47 17.02
C ASP A 99 0.01 0.74 16.10
N GLY A 100 0.84 1.70 16.55
CA GLY A 100 1.06 2.97 15.86
C GLY A 100 1.50 2.84 14.40
N ASP A 101 2.29 1.80 14.09
CA ASP A 101 2.84 1.55 12.76
C ASP A 101 1.75 1.24 11.71
N ILE A 102 0.78 0.37 12.05
CA ILE A 102 -0.33 0.03 11.15
C ILE A 102 -1.24 1.24 10.92
N LYS A 103 -1.47 2.06 11.96
CA LYS A 103 -2.25 3.29 11.83
C LYS A 103 -1.59 4.28 10.90
N GLU A 104 -0.28 4.45 11.02
CA GLU A 104 0.49 5.39 10.20
C GLU A 104 0.46 4.96 8.73
N ARG A 105 0.59 3.65 8.46
CA ARG A 105 0.48 3.08 7.11
C ARG A 105 -0.93 3.21 6.50
N LEU A 106 -1.99 3.00 7.29
CA LEU A 106 -3.36 3.21 6.84
C LEU A 106 -3.65 4.70 6.57
N LYS A 107 -3.17 5.60 7.43
CA LYS A 107 -3.28 7.06 7.23
C LYS A 107 -2.57 7.48 5.95
N ALA A 108 -1.33 7.01 5.73
CA ALA A 108 -0.56 7.25 4.53
C ALA A 108 -1.30 6.79 3.26
N THR A 109 -1.94 5.61 3.30
CA THR A 109 -2.76 5.10 2.17
C THR A 109 -3.95 6.00 1.85
N VAL A 110 -4.60 6.56 2.89
CA VAL A 110 -5.73 7.47 2.73
C VAL A 110 -5.29 8.87 2.30
N THR A 111 -4.15 9.38 2.75
CA THR A 111 -3.64 10.72 2.37
C THR A 111 -2.93 10.72 1.02
N ASP A 112 -2.01 9.78 0.80
CA ASP A 112 -0.99 9.88 -0.26
C ASP A 112 -1.50 9.32 -1.60
N GLY A 113 -2.59 8.57 -1.57
CA GLY A 113 -3.07 7.83 -2.73
C GLY A 113 -3.12 6.36 -2.39
N CYS A 114 -4.04 5.64 -3.03
CA CYS A 114 -3.88 4.18 -3.20
C CYS A 114 -2.81 3.85 -4.24
N GLY A 115 -1.70 4.57 -4.12
CA GLY A 115 -0.48 4.39 -4.85
C GLY A 115 0.58 4.04 -3.82
N CYS A 116 0.93 2.75 -3.83
CA CYS A 116 2.29 2.26 -3.53
C CYS A 116 2.53 1.81 -2.09
N ALA A 117 1.93 0.66 -1.77
CA ALA A 117 2.51 -0.51 -1.09
C ALA A 117 1.32 -1.27 -0.49
N THR A 118 0.61 -2.14 -1.21
CA THR A 118 1.04 -3.53 -1.41
C THR A 118 0.21 -4.25 -2.48
N VAL A 119 0.57 -4.03 -3.74
CA VAL A 119 0.39 -5.04 -4.80
C VAL A 119 1.66 -4.98 -5.64
N VAL A 120 2.66 -5.77 -5.22
CA VAL A 120 3.65 -6.24 -6.20
C VAL A 120 2.86 -7.04 -7.23
N ASN A 121 3.15 -6.79 -8.51
CA ASN A 121 2.54 -7.37 -9.72
C ASN A 121 1.17 -6.84 -10.15
N SER A 122 1.19 -5.92 -11.13
CA SER A 122 0.43 -6.05 -12.39
C SER A 122 0.63 -4.89 -13.38
N GLN A 123 1.45 -3.85 -13.10
CA GLN A 123 1.74 -2.77 -14.06
C GLN A 123 3.20 -2.24 -13.97
N VAL A 124 4.14 -3.03 -13.46
CA VAL A 124 5.57 -2.70 -13.62
C VAL A 124 5.95 -3.30 -14.97
N THR A 125 6.31 -2.46 -15.94
CA THR A 125 6.73 -2.98 -17.25
C THR A 125 8.08 -3.66 -17.10
N ASP A 126 8.41 -4.60 -18.01
CA ASP A 126 9.70 -5.30 -17.99
C ASP A 126 10.89 -4.31 -17.92
N VAL A 127 10.77 -3.18 -18.63
CA VAL A 127 11.73 -2.06 -18.61
C VAL A 127 11.88 -1.45 -17.22
N THR A 128 10.77 -1.20 -16.52
CA THR A 128 10.80 -0.64 -15.16
C THR A 128 11.43 -1.63 -14.18
N GLN A 129 11.13 -2.92 -14.30
CA GLN A 129 11.65 -3.96 -13.42
C GLN A 129 13.16 -4.16 -13.62
N GLU A 130 13.64 -4.13 -14.87
CA GLU A 130 15.08 -4.16 -15.16
C GLU A 130 15.80 -2.90 -14.63
N ALA A 131 15.19 -1.72 -14.75
CA ALA A 131 15.72 -0.50 -14.16
C ALA A 131 15.84 -0.61 -12.63
N ILE A 132 14.83 -1.17 -11.95
CA ILE A 132 14.88 -1.44 -10.49
C ILE A 132 16.02 -2.40 -10.17
N ALA A 133 16.17 -3.49 -10.91
CA ALA A 133 17.24 -4.46 -10.67
C ALA A 133 18.64 -3.84 -10.82
N ILE A 134 18.82 -2.92 -11.78
CA ILE A 134 20.08 -2.19 -11.94
C ILE A 134 20.32 -1.26 -10.75
N LEU A 135 19.29 -0.55 -10.26
CA LEU A 135 19.43 0.31 -9.09
C LEU A 135 19.73 -0.50 -7.82
N ASP A 136 19.03 -1.61 -7.58
CA ASP A 136 19.26 -2.48 -6.42
C ASP A 136 20.64 -3.16 -6.43
N SER A 137 21.28 -3.27 -7.60
CA SER A 137 22.65 -3.77 -7.72
C SER A 137 23.72 -2.77 -7.27
N VAL A 138 23.36 -1.50 -7.02
CA VAL A 138 24.30 -0.46 -6.58
C VAL A 138 24.72 -0.73 -5.12
N PRO A 139 26.03 -0.87 -4.84
CA PRO A 139 26.50 -1.05 -3.48
C PRO A 139 26.04 0.09 -2.55
N GLY A 140 25.47 -0.26 -1.41
CA GLY A 140 25.04 0.71 -0.40
C GLY A 140 23.72 1.44 -0.71
N ILE A 141 22.92 0.95 -1.66
CA ILE A 141 21.58 1.46 -1.87
C ILE A 141 20.63 1.05 -0.74
N GLN A 142 19.90 2.03 -0.22
CA GLN A 142 18.90 1.87 0.82
C GLN A 142 17.55 2.37 0.29
N LYS A 143 16.45 1.81 0.78
CA LYS A 143 15.11 2.19 0.32
C LYS A 143 14.77 3.59 0.81
N ALA A 144 14.38 4.46 -0.12
CA ALA A 144 13.97 5.82 0.20
C ALA A 144 12.49 5.88 0.60
N HIS A 145 12.16 6.87 1.43
CA HIS A 145 10.80 7.06 1.90
C HIS A 145 9.96 7.78 0.85
N HIS A 146 8.66 7.47 0.78
CA HIS A 146 7.75 8.10 -0.20
C HIS A 146 7.70 9.64 -0.08
N ARG A 147 7.82 10.15 1.14
CA ARG A 147 7.87 11.60 1.45
C ARG A 147 8.91 12.36 0.59
N ASP A 148 10.03 11.71 0.28
CA ASP A 148 11.17 12.31 -0.42
C ASP A 148 10.92 12.41 -1.93
N PHE A 149 9.96 11.63 -2.44
CA PHE A 149 9.55 11.64 -3.85
C PHE A 149 9.07 13.02 -4.31
N LYS A 150 8.31 13.73 -3.45
CA LYS A 150 7.76 15.05 -3.75
C LYS A 150 8.86 16.09 -4.03
N SER A 151 10.03 15.90 -3.43
CA SER A 151 11.19 16.78 -3.59
C SER A 151 12.04 16.42 -4.81
N SER A 152 11.78 15.27 -5.44
CA SER A 152 12.53 14.79 -6.60
C SER A 152 12.10 15.45 -7.89
N ASN A 153 13.04 15.67 -8.80
CA ASN A 153 12.78 16.23 -10.12
C ASN A 153 13.05 15.18 -11.21
N PRO A 154 12.18 15.08 -12.24
CA PRO A 154 12.38 14.13 -13.33
C PRO A 154 13.57 14.58 -14.20
N ILE A 155 14.51 13.67 -14.41
CA ILE A 155 15.70 13.92 -15.24
C ILE A 155 15.58 13.28 -16.63
N MET A 156 14.80 12.21 -16.76
CA MET A 156 14.52 11.54 -18.04
C MET A 156 13.27 10.66 -17.94
N ARG A 157 12.78 10.22 -19.10
CA ARG A 157 11.71 9.22 -19.22
C ARG A 157 12.22 8.04 -20.04
N LEU A 158 11.88 6.84 -19.61
CA LEU A 158 12.15 5.57 -20.27
C LEU A 158 11.12 5.31 -21.37
N ARG A 159 11.39 4.32 -22.24
CA ARG A 159 10.50 3.93 -23.36
C ARG A 159 9.11 3.47 -22.93
N ASP A 160 9.01 2.93 -21.71
CA ASP A 160 7.76 2.50 -21.09
C ASP A 160 6.93 3.68 -20.52
N GLY A 161 7.48 4.90 -20.53
CA GLY A 161 6.88 6.10 -19.97
C GLY A 161 7.24 6.37 -18.50
N THR A 162 8.03 5.50 -17.87
CA THR A 162 8.54 5.66 -16.51
C THR A 162 9.53 6.83 -16.44
N ALA A 163 9.32 7.77 -15.53
CA ALA A 163 10.23 8.88 -15.29
C ALA A 163 11.25 8.51 -14.20
N ILE A 164 12.55 8.66 -14.51
CA ILE A 164 13.59 8.62 -13.50
C ILE A 164 13.67 10.02 -12.89
N ARG A 165 13.54 10.09 -11.58
CA ARG A 165 13.65 11.33 -10.80
C ARG A 165 14.83 11.24 -9.86
N THR A 166 15.51 12.36 -9.66
CA THR A 166 16.61 12.44 -8.70
C THR A 166 16.36 13.57 -7.73
N TRP A 167 16.82 13.37 -6.50
CA TRP A 167 16.80 14.38 -5.47
C TRP A 167 18.11 14.36 -4.71
N LYS A 168 18.63 15.54 -4.38
CA LYS A 168 19.73 15.67 -3.43
C LYS A 168 19.17 16.34 -2.20
N ASN A 169 19.21 15.63 -1.08
CA ASN A 169 18.68 16.18 0.16
C ASN A 169 19.60 17.31 0.68
N PRO A 170 19.16 18.11 1.67
CA PRO A 170 19.95 19.24 2.19
C PRO A 170 21.32 18.84 2.77
N VAL A 171 21.48 17.57 3.18
CA VAL A 171 22.74 17.02 3.68
C VAL A 171 23.61 16.41 2.55
N GLY A 172 23.20 16.55 1.28
CA GLY A 172 24.01 16.17 0.12
C GLY A 172 23.99 14.69 -0.26
N VAL A 173 23.05 13.91 0.26
CA VAL A 173 22.85 12.47 -0.08
C VAL A 173 21.99 12.35 -1.33
N ASP A 174 22.45 11.55 -2.28
CA ASP A 174 21.79 11.35 -3.57
C ASP A 174 20.67 10.31 -3.46
N HIS A 175 19.50 10.70 -3.92
CA HIS A 175 18.30 9.88 -3.99
C HIS A 175 17.88 9.71 -5.45
N VAL A 176 17.36 8.54 -5.76
CA VAL A 176 16.78 8.17 -7.04
C VAL A 176 15.37 7.63 -6.82
N PHE A 177 14.46 8.00 -7.71
CA PHE A 177 13.10 7.50 -7.71
C PHE A 177 12.70 7.14 -9.14
N LEU A 178 11.81 6.16 -9.27
CA LEU A 178 11.13 5.85 -10.53
C LEU A 178 9.66 6.20 -10.37
N ALA A 179 9.09 6.88 -11.35
CA ALA A 179 7.68 7.24 -11.38
C ALA A 179 7.01 6.68 -12.63
N ASP A 180 5.80 6.13 -12.51
CA ASP A 180 4.98 5.66 -13.63
C ASP A 180 4.49 6.85 -14.49
N ARG A 181 3.84 6.58 -15.63
CA ARG A 181 3.22 7.58 -16.53
C ARG A 181 2.25 8.52 -15.80
N ASN A 182 1.61 8.02 -14.75
CA ASN A 182 0.68 8.76 -13.90
C ASN A 182 1.38 9.55 -12.76
N ASP A 183 2.71 9.72 -12.84
CA ASP A 183 3.57 10.36 -11.84
C ASP A 183 3.49 9.75 -10.42
N ARG A 184 3.22 8.44 -10.36
CA ARG A 184 3.19 7.67 -9.11
C ARG A 184 4.53 7.00 -8.88
N MET A 185 5.08 7.12 -7.68
CA MET A 185 6.37 6.51 -7.31
C MET A 185 6.31 4.98 -7.37
N VAL A 186 7.04 4.36 -8.28
CA VAL A 186 7.19 2.89 -8.38
C VAL A 186 8.36 2.39 -7.52
N TYR A 187 9.43 3.17 -7.45
CA TYR A 187 10.65 2.83 -6.71
C TYR A 187 11.28 4.07 -6.09
N GLY A 188 11.95 3.91 -4.96
CA GLY A 188 12.73 4.95 -4.30
C GLY A 188 13.94 4.35 -3.60
N GLY A 189 15.12 4.90 -3.87
CA GLY A 189 16.38 4.49 -3.27
C GLY A 189 17.30 5.67 -3.00
N TYR A 190 18.22 5.53 -2.06
CA TYR A 190 19.27 6.51 -1.81
C TYR A 190 20.59 5.81 -1.53
N VAL A 191 21.69 6.52 -1.78
CA VAL A 191 23.04 6.02 -1.54
C VAL A 191 23.82 6.99 -0.68
N GLY A 192 24.64 6.47 0.23
CA GLY A 192 25.59 7.30 0.99
C GLY A 192 26.62 7.96 0.06
N TRP A 193 27.27 9.02 0.55
CA TRP A 193 28.20 9.84 -0.24
C TRP A 193 29.27 9.05 -1.01
N ILE A 194 29.80 7.97 -0.40
CA ILE A 194 30.85 7.14 -1.00
C ILE A 194 30.39 6.38 -2.26
N TYR A 195 29.07 6.21 -2.44
CA TYR A 195 28.48 5.46 -3.55
C TYR A 195 27.75 6.36 -4.56
N SER A 196 27.85 7.69 -4.43
CA SER A 196 27.22 8.67 -5.33
C SER A 196 27.59 8.44 -6.81
N GLU A 197 28.87 8.19 -7.09
CA GLU A 197 29.34 7.90 -8.45
C GLU A 197 28.80 6.57 -8.98
N GLY A 198 28.65 5.56 -8.12
CA GLY A 198 28.04 4.28 -8.47
C GLY A 198 26.58 4.44 -8.88
N LEU A 199 25.82 5.26 -8.15
CA LEU A 199 24.43 5.56 -8.49
C LEU A 199 24.32 6.34 -9.81
N LYS A 200 25.18 7.34 -10.04
CA LYS A 200 25.22 8.08 -11.31
C LYS A 200 25.54 7.16 -12.50
N ALA A 201 26.49 6.24 -12.32
CA ALA A 201 26.83 5.26 -13.35
C ALA A 201 25.65 4.31 -13.64
N ALA A 202 24.92 3.87 -12.62
CA ALA A 202 23.71 3.06 -12.79
C ALA A 202 22.61 3.83 -13.56
N ILE A 203 22.35 5.08 -13.21
CA ILE A 203 21.40 5.93 -13.94
C ILE A 203 21.83 6.14 -15.40
N ALA A 204 23.12 6.37 -15.64
CA ALA A 204 23.66 6.52 -17.00
C ALA A 204 23.54 5.23 -17.82
N ARG A 205 23.70 4.06 -17.18
CA ARG A 205 23.46 2.76 -17.80
C ARG A 205 22.00 2.58 -18.16
N ILE A 206 21.08 2.83 -17.23
CA ILE A 206 19.64 2.76 -17.47
C ILE A 206 19.23 3.67 -18.64
N ARG A 207 19.81 4.88 -18.70
CA ARG A 207 19.58 5.81 -19.82
C ARG A 207 19.98 5.21 -21.17
N ARG A 208 21.15 4.55 -21.23
CA ARG A 208 21.64 3.95 -22.47
C ARG A 208 20.77 2.79 -22.93
N ASP A 209 20.33 1.97 -21.98
CA ASP A 209 19.70 0.69 -22.29
C ASP A 209 18.17 0.87 -22.56
N PHE A 210 17.52 1.83 -21.88
CA PHE A 210 16.05 1.95 -21.83
C PHE A 210 15.45 3.30 -22.20
N THR A 211 16.27 4.30 -22.59
CA THR A 211 15.78 5.49 -23.31
C THR A 211 15.77 5.19 -24.81
#